data_AF-A0A2K1E4J6-F1
#
_entry.id   AF-A0A2K1E4J6-F1
#
_cell.length_a   1.000
_cell.length_b   1.000
_cell.length_c   1.000
_cell.angle_alpha   90.00
_cell.angle_beta   90.00
_cell.angle_gamma   90.00
#
_symmetry.space_group_name_H-M   'P 1'
#
loop_
_entity.id
_entity.type
_entity.pdbx_description
1 polymer ?
#
loop_
_entity_poly.entity_id
_entity_poly.type
_entity_poly.pdbx_seq_one_letter_code
_entity_poly.pdbx_strand_id
1 'polypeptide(L)'
;MSEEQKKLLEAQLWNIANELRGKMDADEFRDYILGFIFYKYLSEKQYLYANSLLETEAVKDYLNVSDEDAFEDVEVIEELLTQVYQFSRLYWKSLRQQNVPITIKYPEMVAQIAPRFENGVPEDAKDTLWFL
;
A
#
# COMPACT_ATOMS: atom_id res chain seq x y z
N MET A 1 -14.66 -13.28 -5.11
CA MET A 1 -13.84 -13.52 -6.31
C MET A 1 -14.44 -14.68 -7.08
N SER A 2 -15.03 -14.41 -8.25
CA SER A 2 -15.52 -15.47 -9.14
C SER A 2 -14.33 -16.21 -9.77
N GLU A 3 -14.49 -17.49 -10.10
CA GLU A 3 -13.46 -18.31 -10.75
C GLU A 3 -12.98 -17.72 -12.09
N GLU A 4 -13.83 -16.97 -12.79
CA GLU A 4 -13.45 -16.23 -14.00
C GLU A 4 -12.46 -15.09 -13.72
N GLN A 5 -12.63 -14.37 -12.61
CA GLN A 5 -11.73 -13.27 -12.25
C GLN A 5 -10.34 -13.78 -11.87
N LYS A 6 -10.26 -14.96 -11.24
CA LYS A 6 -8.97 -15.62 -10.96
C LYS A 6 -8.25 -16.01 -12.24
N LYS A 7 -8.96 -16.65 -13.19
CA LYS A 7 -8.37 -17.02 -14.49
C LYS A 7 -7.89 -15.82 -15.30
N LEU A 8 -8.66 -14.72 -15.29
CA LEU A 8 -8.29 -13.49 -15.99
C LEU A 8 -7.02 -12.87 -15.37
N LEU A 9 -6.96 -12.86 -14.03
CA LEU A 9 -5.80 -12.37 -13.29
C LEU A 9 -4.56 -13.23 -13.54
N GLU A 10 -4.68 -14.56 -13.50
CA GLU A 10 -3.59 -15.49 -13.80
C GLU A 10 -3.06 -15.26 -15.22
N ALA A 11 -3.96 -15.08 -16.20
CA ALA A 11 -3.57 -14.77 -17.58
C ALA A 11 -2.86 -13.42 -17.70
N GLN A 12 -3.32 -12.39 -16.98
CA GLN A 12 -2.65 -11.09 -16.94
C GLN A 12 -1.27 -11.17 -16.30
N LEU A 13 -1.13 -11.87 -15.17
CA LEU A 13 0.16 -12.11 -14.52
C LEU A 13 1.13 -12.87 -15.45
N TRP A 14 0.61 -13.84 -16.20
CA TRP A 14 1.39 -14.60 -17.18
C TRP A 14 1.87 -13.72 -18.35
N ASN A 15 1.01 -12.80 -18.83
CA ASN A 15 1.38 -11.85 -19.88
C ASN A 15 2.42 -10.84 -19.41
N ILE A 16 2.26 -10.29 -18.19
CA ILE A 16 3.22 -9.40 -17.56
C ILE A 16 4.58 -10.11 -17.41
N ALA A 17 4.57 -11.36 -16.95
CA ALA A 17 5.78 -12.18 -16.85
C ALA A 17 6.45 -12.40 -18.21
N ASN A 18 5.70 -12.61 -19.30
CA ASN A 18 6.26 -12.77 -20.64
C ASN A 18 6.88 -11.49 -21.19
N GLU A 19 6.28 -10.33 -20.95
CA GLU A 19 6.82 -9.03 -21.41
C GLU A 19 8.09 -8.63 -20.65
N LEU A 20 8.18 -9.01 -19.38
CA LEU A 20 9.32 -8.73 -18.52
C LEU A 20 10.46 -9.76 -18.68
N ARG A 21 10.15 -10.98 -19.14
CA ARG A 21 11.13 -12.05 -19.39
C ARG A 21 12.10 -11.64 -20.51
N GLY A 22 13.33 -11.34 -20.11
CA GLY A 22 14.43 -10.93 -21.01
C GLY A 22 14.76 -9.44 -20.98
N LYS A 23 13.99 -8.63 -20.24
CA LYS A 23 14.28 -7.20 -19.97
C LYS A 23 14.63 -6.92 -18.51
N MET A 24 14.46 -7.90 -17.63
CA MET A 24 14.62 -7.79 -16.19
C MET A 24 15.20 -9.10 -15.64
N ASP A 25 16.03 -9.02 -14.60
CA ASP A 25 16.58 -10.21 -13.96
C ASP A 25 15.48 -10.99 -13.20
N ALA A 26 15.64 -12.30 -13.05
CA ALA A 26 14.63 -13.14 -12.41
C ALA A 26 14.41 -12.77 -10.93
N ASP A 27 15.46 -12.26 -10.28
CA ASP A 27 15.42 -11.78 -8.90
C ASP A 27 14.66 -10.44 -8.81
N GLU A 28 14.92 -9.50 -9.72
CA GLU A 28 14.15 -8.25 -9.81
C GLU A 28 12.66 -8.50 -10.09
N PHE A 29 12.32 -9.47 -10.96
CA PHE A 29 10.92 -9.81 -11.26
C PHE A 29 10.19 -10.34 -10.03
N ARG A 30 10.84 -11.22 -9.27
CA ARG A 30 10.32 -11.74 -8.01
C ARG A 30 10.05 -10.62 -7.00
N ASP A 31 10.97 -9.67 -6.89
CA ASP A 31 10.85 -8.55 -5.95
C ASP A 31 9.68 -7.62 -6.29
N TYR A 32 9.53 -7.26 -7.56
CA TYR A 32 8.41 -6.43 -8.01
C TYR A 32 7.08 -7.16 -7.90
N ILE A 33 7.01 -8.41 -8.37
CA ILE A 33 5.74 -9.15 -8.41
C ILE A 33 5.23 -9.48 -7.00
N LEU A 34 6.14 -9.71 -6.04
CA LEU A 34 5.76 -9.97 -4.65
C LEU A 34 5.11 -8.74 -4.00
N GLY A 35 5.66 -7.55 -4.24
CA GLY A 35 5.07 -6.29 -3.79
C GLY A 35 3.66 -6.08 -4.35
N PHE A 36 3.45 -6.37 -5.64
CA PHE A 36 2.12 -6.29 -6.25
C PHE A 36 1.14 -7.32 -5.70
N ILE A 37 1.57 -8.56 -5.46
CA ILE A 37 0.72 -9.61 -4.86
C ILE A 37 0.33 -9.22 -3.44
N PHE A 38 1.28 -8.70 -2.65
CA PHE A 38 1.03 -8.25 -1.28
C PHE A 38 0.09 -7.04 -1.23
N TYR A 39 0.34 -6.04 -2.08
CA TYR A 39 -0.54 -4.88 -2.22
C TYR A 39 -1.97 -5.29 -2.61
N LYS A 40 -2.10 -6.23 -3.56
CA LYS A 40 -3.39 -6.79 -3.95
C LYS A 40 -4.08 -7.51 -2.79
N TYR A 41 -3.34 -8.32 -2.03
CA TYR A 41 -3.88 -9.00 -0.85
C TYR A 41 -4.40 -8.02 0.19
N LEU A 42 -3.62 -6.99 0.54
CA LEU A 42 -4.04 -5.96 1.49
C LEU A 42 -5.25 -5.18 0.98
N SER A 43 -5.24 -4.80 -0.29
CA SER A 43 -6.35 -4.08 -0.93
C SER A 43 -7.64 -4.92 -0.90
N GLU A 44 -7.57 -6.22 -1.16
CA GLU A 44 -8.72 -7.12 -1.07
C GLU A 44 -9.25 -7.23 0.37
N LYS A 45 -8.35 -7.32 1.36
CA LYS A 45 -8.76 -7.36 2.78
C LYS A 45 -9.43 -6.07 3.21
N GLN A 46 -8.87 -4.93 2.84
CA GLN A 46 -9.45 -3.62 3.11
C GLN A 46 -10.81 -3.48 2.43
N TYR A 47 -10.93 -3.83 1.15
CA TYR A 47 -12.19 -3.78 0.41
C TYR A 47 -13.29 -4.63 1.07
N LEU A 48 -12.97 -5.87 1.46
CA LEU A 48 -13.94 -6.74 2.15
C LEU A 48 -14.34 -6.18 3.52
N TYR A 49 -13.39 -5.65 4.28
CA TYR A 49 -13.67 -5.03 5.57
C TYR A 49 -14.56 -3.80 5.41
N ALA A 50 -14.22 -2.89 4.50
CA ALA A 50 -15.02 -1.70 4.22
C ALA A 50 -16.45 -2.06 3.80
N ASN A 51 -16.62 -3.03 2.88
CA ASN A 51 -17.96 -3.48 2.48
C ASN A 51 -18.74 -4.12 3.65
N SER A 52 -18.07 -4.80 4.58
CA SER A 52 -18.73 -5.36 5.77
C SER A 52 -19.29 -4.30 6.71
N LEU A 53 -18.68 -3.11 6.75
CA LEU A 53 -19.19 -1.97 7.53
C LEU A 53 -20.41 -1.31 6.86
N LEU A 54 -20.58 -1.49 5.55
CA LEU A 54 -21.64 -0.89 4.74
C LEU A 54 -22.87 -1.80 4.57
N GLU A 55 -22.94 -2.94 5.26
CA GLU A 55 -24.03 -3.91 5.08
C GLU A 55 -25.43 -3.32 5.35
N THR A 56 -25.51 -2.35 6.26
CA THR A 56 -26.73 -1.62 6.65
C THR A 56 -27.03 -0.40 5.78
N GLU A 57 -26.07 0.04 4.96
CA GLU A 57 -26.14 1.29 4.21
C GLU A 57 -26.83 1.12 2.85
N ALA A 58 -27.24 2.25 2.26
CA ALA A 58 -27.84 2.28 0.93
C ALA A 58 -26.83 1.90 -0.17
N VAL A 59 -25.56 2.31 -0.01
CA VAL A 59 -24.44 1.96 -0.88
C VAL A 59 -23.57 0.94 -0.14
N LYS A 60 -23.55 -0.30 -0.64
CA LYS A 60 -22.87 -1.44 0.02
C LYS A 60 -21.50 -1.78 -0.56
N ASP A 61 -21.19 -1.19 -1.71
CA ASP A 61 -19.89 -1.34 -2.36
C ASP A 61 -19.07 -0.09 -2.08
N TYR A 62 -18.01 -0.27 -1.30
CA TYR A 62 -17.06 0.76 -0.91
C TYR A 62 -16.52 1.55 -2.11
N LEU A 63 -16.33 0.92 -3.27
CA LEU A 63 -15.81 1.61 -4.46
C LEU A 63 -16.81 2.59 -5.06
N ASN A 64 -18.10 2.45 -4.73
CA ASN A 64 -19.16 3.33 -5.19
C ASN A 64 -19.61 4.33 -4.11
N VAL A 65 -18.95 4.32 -2.94
CA VAL A 65 -19.18 5.35 -1.92
C VAL A 65 -18.54 6.64 -2.43
N SER A 66 -19.39 7.51 -2.98
CA SER A 66 -19.04 8.88 -3.28
C SER A 66 -19.76 9.76 -2.28
N ASP A 67 -18.99 10.35 -1.38
CA ASP A 67 -19.47 11.43 -0.55
C ASP A 67 -18.62 12.65 -0.90
N GLU A 68 -19.13 13.45 -1.84
CA GLU A 68 -18.46 14.69 -2.28
C GLU A 68 -18.36 15.68 -1.12
N ASP A 69 -19.26 15.57 -0.13
CA ASP A 69 -19.33 16.43 1.05
C ASP A 69 -18.59 15.83 2.26
N ALA A 70 -18.04 14.61 2.18
CA ALA A 70 -17.30 13.99 3.29
C ALA A 70 -16.09 14.81 3.75
N PHE A 71 -15.54 15.63 2.86
CA PHE A 71 -14.46 16.57 3.18
C PHE A 71 -14.96 17.94 3.64
N GLU A 72 -16.27 18.15 3.71
CA GLU A 72 -16.92 19.30 4.34
C GLU A 72 -17.37 18.99 5.77
N ASP A 73 -17.50 17.70 6.12
CA ASP A 73 -17.78 17.27 7.48
C ASP A 73 -16.59 17.55 8.41
N VAL A 74 -16.80 18.47 9.36
CA VAL A 74 -15.79 18.89 10.34
C VAL A 74 -15.32 17.72 11.20
N GLU A 75 -16.19 16.76 11.55
CA GLU A 75 -15.83 15.62 12.38
C GLU A 75 -14.87 14.68 11.63
N VAL A 76 -15.15 14.42 10.35
CA VAL A 76 -14.26 13.64 9.46
C VAL A 76 -12.91 14.34 9.29
N ILE A 77 -12.90 15.65 9.06
CA ILE A 77 -11.65 16.44 8.95
C ILE A 77 -10.85 16.35 10.26
N GLU A 78 -11.48 16.49 11.42
CA GLU A 78 -10.82 16.39 12.72
C GLU A 78 -10.23 15.00 12.97
N GLU A 79 -10.93 13.92 12.59
CA GLU A 79 -10.41 12.56 12.67
C GLU A 79 -9.18 12.36 11.76
N LEU A 80 -9.24 12.84 10.52
CA LEU A 80 -8.12 12.76 9.57
C LEU A 80 -6.91 13.57 10.07
N LEU A 81 -7.13 14.79 10.57
CA LEU A 81 -6.07 15.60 11.17
C LEU A 81 -5.45 14.92 12.40
N THR A 82 -6.29 14.31 13.22
CA THR A 82 -5.84 13.55 14.40
C THR A 82 -4.99 12.35 13.97
N GLN A 83 -5.39 11.62 12.93
CA GLN A 83 -4.62 10.50 12.40
C GLN A 83 -3.27 10.96 11.85
N VAL A 84 -3.23 12.04 11.06
CA VAL A 84 -1.98 12.63 10.56
C VAL A 84 -1.07 13.04 11.72
N TYR A 85 -1.62 13.67 12.75
CA TYR A 85 -0.88 14.01 13.96
C TYR A 85 -0.34 12.77 14.68
N GLN A 86 -1.13 11.71 14.86
CA GLN A 86 -0.69 10.46 15.45
C GLN A 86 0.46 9.85 14.65
N PHE A 87 0.36 9.80 13.33
CA PHE A 87 1.42 9.30 12.45
C PHE A 87 2.70 10.13 12.53
N SER A 88 2.63 11.43 12.77
CA SER A 88 3.83 12.26 12.99
C SER A 88 4.59 11.92 14.28
N ARG A 89 3.92 11.25 15.23
CA ARG A 89 4.50 10.81 16.52
C ARG A 89 4.98 9.36 16.51
N LEU A 90 4.65 8.58 15.49
CA LEU A 90 5.07 7.18 15.34
C LEU A 90 6.50 7.04 14.77
N TYR A 91 7.30 8.10 14.83
CA TYR A 91 8.65 8.12 14.29
C TYR A 91 9.62 7.36 15.20
N TRP A 92 10.04 6.16 14.80
CA TRP A 92 10.82 5.27 15.66
C TRP A 92 12.32 5.61 15.74
N LYS A 93 12.85 6.45 14.84
CA LYS A 93 14.26 6.87 14.85
C LYS A 93 14.55 7.99 15.87
N SER A 94 13.54 8.71 16.34
CA SER A 94 13.74 9.81 17.30
C SER A 94 12.54 10.02 18.21
N LEU A 95 12.82 10.36 19.47
CA LEU A 95 11.79 10.81 20.41
C LEU A 95 11.26 12.22 20.08
N ARG A 96 11.87 12.94 19.12
CA ARG A 96 11.37 14.23 18.63
C ARG A 96 10.34 14.01 17.54
N GLN A 97 9.17 14.61 17.72
CA GLN A 97 8.10 14.62 16.72
C GLN A 97 8.61 15.21 15.40
N GLN A 98 8.23 14.57 14.29
CA GLN A 98 8.55 15.05 12.95
C GLN A 98 7.46 16.00 12.46
N ASN A 99 7.84 16.93 11.58
CA ASN A 99 6.90 17.90 10.99
C ASN A 99 6.01 17.26 9.90
N VAL A 100 6.20 15.98 9.60
CA VAL A 100 5.45 15.20 8.61
C VAL A 100 5.13 13.81 9.17
N PRO A 101 4.00 13.19 8.79
CA PRO A 101 3.66 11.83 9.21
C PRO A 101 4.64 10.79 8.65
N ILE A 102 4.79 9.66 9.35
CA ILE A 102 5.65 8.55 8.90
C ILE A 102 5.25 8.00 7.52
N THR A 103 3.99 8.13 7.14
CA THR A 103 3.46 7.73 5.82
C THR A 103 4.11 8.50 4.68
N ILE A 104 4.63 9.69 4.94
CA ILE A 104 5.44 10.47 4.00
C ILE A 104 6.93 10.22 4.26
N LYS A 105 7.34 10.25 5.53
CA LYS A 105 8.77 10.25 5.89
C LYS A 105 9.47 8.92 5.57
N TYR A 106 8.83 7.78 5.81
CA TYR A 106 9.45 6.47 5.59
C TYR A 106 9.64 6.17 4.10
N PRO A 107 8.64 6.36 3.21
CA PRO A 107 8.88 6.26 1.77
C PRO A 107 9.95 7.22 1.26
N GLU A 108 10.01 8.45 1.76
CA GLU A 108 11.08 9.40 1.41
C GLU A 108 12.47 8.85 1.76
N MET A 109 12.62 8.28 2.97
CA MET A 109 13.88 7.67 3.41
C MET A 109 14.25 6.44 2.58
N VAL A 110 13.27 5.57 2.28
CA VAL A 110 13.47 4.43 1.38
C VAL A 110 13.95 4.89 0.00
N ALA A 111 13.28 5.89 -0.60
CA ALA A 111 13.65 6.42 -1.90
C ALA A 111 15.07 7.04 -1.92
N GLN A 112 15.53 7.60 -0.79
CA GLN A 112 16.88 8.15 -0.65
C GLN A 112 17.96 7.08 -0.47
N ILE A 113 17.66 5.98 0.23
CA ILE A 113 18.66 4.96 0.62
C ILE A 113 18.68 3.80 -0.37
N ALA A 114 17.53 3.36 -0.91
CA ALA A 114 17.42 2.23 -1.84
C ALA A 114 18.40 2.31 -3.03
N PRO A 115 18.64 3.47 -3.67
CA PRO A 115 19.60 3.56 -4.78
C PRO A 115 21.07 3.32 -4.40
N ARG A 116 21.40 3.25 -3.11
CA ARG A 116 22.77 2.99 -2.62
C ARG A 116 23.10 1.50 -2.52
N PHE A 117 22.11 0.63 -2.67
CA PHE A 117 22.33 -0.81 -2.69
C PHE A 117 22.75 -1.24 -4.10
N GLU A 118 23.94 -1.84 -4.22
CA GLU A 118 24.48 -2.28 -5.52
C GLU A 118 23.67 -3.44 -6.14
N ASN A 119 23.05 -4.28 -5.31
CA ASN A 119 22.29 -5.48 -5.73
C ASN A 119 20.80 -5.39 -5.36
N GLY A 120 20.25 -4.18 -5.22
CA GLY A 120 18.88 -3.98 -4.75
C GLY A 120 18.72 -4.16 -3.23
N VAL A 121 17.50 -3.92 -2.74
CA VAL A 121 17.18 -4.05 -1.31
C VAL A 121 17.10 -5.54 -0.95
N PRO A 122 17.83 -6.03 0.07
CA PRO A 122 17.80 -7.45 0.46
C PRO A 122 16.39 -7.97 0.75
N GLU A 123 16.12 -9.25 0.43
CA GLU A 123 14.81 -9.89 0.63
C GLU A 123 14.34 -9.89 2.10
N ASP A 124 15.27 -10.08 3.05
CA ASP A 124 15.03 -10.00 4.50
C ASP A 124 14.73 -8.57 4.99
N ALA A 125 14.97 -7.57 4.14
CA ALA A 125 14.63 -6.18 4.39
C ALA A 125 13.13 -5.89 4.16
N LYS A 126 12.34 -6.83 3.64
CA LYS A 126 10.86 -6.68 3.55
C LYS A 126 10.18 -6.76 4.91
N ASP A 127 10.76 -7.52 5.85
CA ASP A 127 10.23 -7.73 7.19
C ASP A 127 10.90 -6.84 8.26
N THR A 128 11.83 -5.98 7.85
CA THR A 128 12.59 -5.13 8.76
C THR A 128 12.67 -3.68 8.28
N LEU A 129 12.75 -2.73 9.21
CA LEU A 129 12.83 -1.31 8.90
C LEU A 129 14.29 -0.87 8.74
N TRP A 130 14.96 -1.45 7.75
CA TRP A 130 16.39 -1.24 7.46
C TRP A 130 16.78 0.21 7.17
N PHE A 131 15.81 1.06 6.83
CA PHE A 131 16.01 2.47 6.54
C PHE A 131 15.98 3.36 7.80
N LEU A 132 15.56 2.83 8.96
CA LEU A 132 15.56 3.57 10.23
C LEU A 132 16.96 3.84 10.75
#